data_AF-A0A4Q4M2T1-F1
#
_entry.id   AF-A0A4Q4M2T1-F1
#
_cell.length_a   1.000
_cell.length_b   1.000
_cell.length_c   1.000
_cell.angle_alpha   90.00
_cell.angle_beta   90.00
_cell.angle_gamma   90.00
#
_symmetry.space_group_name_H-M   'P 1'
#
loop_
_entity.id
_entity.type
_entity.pdbx_description
1 polymer ?
#
loop_
_entity_poly.entity_id
_entity_poly.type
_entity_poly.pdbx_seq_one_letter_code
_entity_poly.pdbx_strand_id
1 'polypeptide(L)'
;MYGGNTFVFSRILTRHDYRIGTDHKHQEYLQINYAVQWLTNIGPQIFRLTKVVIDVDAMCAWYGCHGDYELIDLLPILRIVWEHPDLSKVIKFENTGRTLEGQQILRAAATDGAILLNNLLTNLAVQDVLDLRKYCFSRRLIHSVNVELSLDRVGQGCIRMNLGGGVFWPFLALDEGRTVQWKAQKKRRSFEILPEDVRERIAGLLLHNPDGITIDLTKHTMHGFDSSLSKSGLLDVYDLSRLAMRLNNIKLKLTSDQAITDFGKFEKVNNFMIMRGGNEGFYGMAEHLRKYNTQTIILEIAPAEVIALSAVRVNIDHLMYYLTYPHFHPESVIRLTLTPPPSTGALQQITTISMKKL
;
A
#
# COMPACT_ATOMS: atom_id res chain seq x y z
N MET A 1 -39.80 17.47 -13.32
CA MET A 1 -39.24 16.13 -13.60
C MET A 1 -38.77 15.39 -12.35
N TYR A 2 -38.29 16.01 -11.27
CA TYR A 2 -37.70 15.26 -10.13
C TYR A 2 -38.67 14.76 -9.03
N GLY A 3 -39.82 15.42 -8.85
CA GLY A 3 -40.78 15.25 -7.73
C GLY A 3 -41.53 13.93 -7.58
N GLY A 4 -41.25 12.91 -8.39
CA GLY A 4 -41.96 11.63 -8.35
C GLY A 4 -41.15 10.45 -8.87
N ASN A 5 -39.85 10.66 -9.12
CA ASN A 5 -38.98 9.65 -9.71
C ASN A 5 -38.05 9.06 -8.65
N THR A 6 -37.75 7.77 -8.79
CA THR A 6 -36.66 7.12 -8.07
C THR A 6 -35.42 7.14 -8.95
N PHE A 7 -34.33 7.71 -8.44
CA PHE A 7 -33.04 7.72 -9.12
C PHE A 7 -32.14 6.66 -8.49
N VAL A 8 -31.69 5.70 -9.30
CA VAL A 8 -30.83 4.59 -8.83
C VAL A 8 -29.43 4.75 -9.40
N PHE A 9 -28.44 4.84 -8.52
CA PHE A 9 -27.02 4.90 -8.85
C PHE A 9 -26.41 3.53 -8.60
N SER A 10 -25.95 2.89 -9.66
CA SER A 10 -25.34 1.58 -9.59
C SER A 10 -24.18 1.51 -10.56
N ARG A 11 -23.18 0.68 -10.22
CA ARG A 11 -22.10 0.43 -11.16
C ARG A 11 -22.53 -0.49 -12.30
N ILE A 12 -21.85 -0.37 -13.42
CA ILE A 12 -21.94 -1.39 -14.49
C ILE A 12 -21.30 -2.67 -13.93
N LEU A 13 -21.95 -3.81 -14.12
CA LEU A 13 -21.33 -5.11 -13.81
C LEU A 13 -20.18 -5.33 -14.80
N THR A 14 -18.98 -5.50 -14.29
CA THR A 14 -17.77 -5.71 -15.08
C THR A 14 -17.32 -7.17 -14.97
N ARG A 15 -16.32 -7.55 -15.78
CA ARG A 15 -15.72 -8.90 -15.78
C ARG A 15 -15.25 -9.36 -14.38
N HIS A 16 -14.98 -8.40 -13.48
CA HIS A 16 -14.63 -8.58 -12.08
C HIS A 16 -15.76 -9.22 -11.25
N ASP A 17 -17.02 -8.87 -11.50
CA ASP A 17 -18.19 -9.43 -10.78
C ASP A 17 -18.38 -10.95 -11.05
N TYR A 18 -17.69 -11.47 -12.07
CA TYR A 18 -17.67 -12.88 -12.46
C TYR A 18 -16.43 -13.65 -11.96
N ARG A 19 -15.40 -12.98 -11.41
CA ARG A 19 -14.15 -13.60 -10.95
C ARG A 19 -13.68 -13.03 -9.60
N ILE A 20 -14.17 -13.65 -8.53
CA ILE A 20 -13.78 -13.34 -7.13
C ILE A 20 -12.25 -13.48 -6.97
N GLY A 21 -11.61 -12.51 -6.31
CA GLY A 21 -10.20 -12.60 -5.88
C GLY A 21 -9.14 -12.20 -6.92
N THR A 22 -9.49 -11.43 -7.95
CA THR A 22 -8.50 -10.88 -8.90
C THR A 22 -8.21 -9.41 -8.63
N ASP A 23 -6.94 -9.07 -8.44
CA ASP A 23 -6.46 -7.71 -8.14
C ASP A 23 -6.66 -6.80 -9.38
N HIS A 24 -7.69 -5.96 -9.34
CA HIS A 24 -8.08 -5.11 -10.47
C HIS A 24 -8.17 -3.65 -10.04
N LYS A 25 -7.39 -2.80 -10.72
CA LYS A 25 -7.28 -1.37 -10.42
C LYS A 25 -8.44 -0.58 -11.06
N HIS A 26 -9.54 -0.35 -10.33
CA HIS A 26 -10.61 0.52 -10.82
C HIS A 26 -11.12 1.48 -9.75
N GLN A 27 -10.51 2.66 -9.65
CA GLN A 27 -11.08 3.83 -8.94
C GLN A 27 -12.16 4.55 -9.76
N GLU A 28 -12.30 4.23 -11.06
CA GLU A 28 -13.01 5.07 -12.03
C GLU A 28 -14.55 4.93 -12.00
N TYR A 29 -15.11 3.93 -11.29
CA TYR A 29 -16.57 3.70 -11.29
C TYR A 29 -17.17 3.27 -9.94
N LEU A 30 -17.03 4.12 -8.90
CA LEU A 30 -17.77 3.96 -7.64
C LEU A 30 -19.11 4.71 -7.71
N GLN A 31 -20.22 3.99 -7.55
CA GLN A 31 -21.58 4.53 -7.64
C GLN A 31 -21.86 5.66 -6.62
N ILE A 32 -21.21 5.65 -5.46
CA ILE A 32 -21.29 6.74 -4.47
C ILE A 32 -20.75 8.05 -5.04
N ASN A 33 -19.58 7.99 -5.70
CA ASN A 33 -18.95 9.17 -6.30
C ASN A 33 -19.84 9.76 -7.41
N TYR A 34 -20.43 8.91 -8.24
CA TYR A 34 -21.37 9.34 -9.28
C TYR A 34 -22.65 9.94 -8.69
N ALA A 35 -23.23 9.32 -7.65
CA ALA A 35 -24.42 9.84 -6.98
C ALA A 35 -24.17 11.25 -6.43
N VAL A 36 -23.02 11.45 -5.78
CA VAL A 36 -22.60 12.75 -5.22
C VAL A 36 -22.41 13.79 -6.32
N GLN A 37 -21.70 13.45 -7.40
CA GLN A 37 -21.52 14.36 -8.53
C GLN A 37 -22.86 14.76 -9.14
N TRP A 38 -23.76 13.80 -9.35
CA TRP A 38 -25.09 14.08 -9.89
C TRP A 38 -25.89 14.97 -8.95
N LEU A 39 -25.97 14.63 -7.66
CA LEU A 39 -26.68 15.42 -6.64
C LEU A 39 -26.19 16.86 -6.59
N THR A 40 -24.87 17.07 -6.66
CA THR A 40 -24.25 18.41 -6.68
C THR A 40 -24.67 19.22 -7.92
N ASN A 41 -24.84 18.54 -9.06
CA ASN A 41 -25.16 19.18 -10.35
C ASN A 41 -26.65 19.46 -10.59
N ILE A 42 -27.56 18.93 -9.75
CA ILE A 42 -29.00 19.25 -9.83
C ILE A 42 -29.25 20.73 -9.51
N GLY A 43 -28.35 21.33 -8.72
CA GLY A 43 -28.45 22.72 -8.29
C GLY A 43 -29.73 22.97 -7.49
N PRO A 44 -30.43 24.09 -7.72
CA PRO A 44 -31.59 24.47 -6.92
C PRO A 44 -32.73 23.45 -6.93
N GLN A 45 -32.82 22.53 -7.88
CA GLN A 45 -33.93 21.57 -7.97
C GLN A 45 -33.80 20.39 -6.99
N ILE A 46 -32.71 20.32 -6.21
CA ILE A 46 -32.39 19.19 -5.34
C ILE A 46 -33.47 18.92 -4.28
N PHE A 47 -34.17 19.96 -3.81
CA PHE A 47 -35.29 19.84 -2.86
C PHE A 47 -36.51 19.09 -3.43
N ARG A 48 -36.58 18.91 -4.76
CA ARG A 48 -37.66 18.17 -5.41
C ARG A 48 -37.40 16.67 -5.47
N LEU A 49 -36.26 16.19 -4.98
CA LEU A 49 -35.97 14.76 -4.97
C LEU A 49 -36.83 14.05 -3.92
N THR A 50 -37.40 12.92 -4.29
CA THR A 50 -38.23 12.09 -3.39
C THR A 50 -37.55 10.78 -3.01
N LYS A 51 -36.80 10.15 -3.92
CA LYS A 51 -36.02 8.95 -3.63
C LYS A 51 -34.74 8.88 -4.46
N VAL A 52 -33.60 8.70 -3.79
CA VAL A 52 -32.29 8.44 -4.38
C VAL A 52 -31.72 7.18 -3.77
N VAL A 53 -31.46 6.17 -4.59
CA VAL A 53 -30.92 4.88 -4.19
C VAL A 53 -29.48 4.78 -4.66
N ILE A 54 -28.56 4.49 -3.74
CA ILE A 54 -27.20 4.07 -4.04
C ILE A 54 -27.17 2.56 -3.87
N ASP A 55 -27.05 1.86 -5.00
CA ASP A 55 -27.03 0.39 -5.04
C ASP A 55 -25.74 -0.15 -4.43
N VAL A 56 -25.85 -1.10 -3.50
CA VAL A 56 -24.72 -1.72 -2.83
C VAL A 56 -24.32 -3.08 -3.42
N ASP A 57 -25.13 -3.63 -4.33
CA ASP A 57 -24.98 -4.99 -4.85
C ASP A 57 -23.64 -5.23 -5.52
N ALA A 58 -23.15 -4.20 -6.18
CA ALA A 58 -21.92 -4.22 -6.96
C ALA A 58 -20.82 -3.40 -6.28
N MET A 59 -20.76 -3.34 -4.94
CA MET A 59 -19.60 -2.76 -4.25
C MET A 59 -18.45 -3.77 -4.20
N CYS A 60 -17.25 -3.34 -4.62
CA CYS A 60 -16.03 -4.17 -4.60
C CYS A 60 -15.75 -4.82 -3.23
N ALA A 61 -16.08 -4.11 -2.14
CA ALA A 61 -15.82 -4.58 -0.79
C ALA A 61 -16.46 -5.95 -0.46
N TRP A 62 -17.54 -6.34 -1.13
CA TRP A 62 -18.17 -7.65 -0.94
C TRP A 62 -17.43 -8.79 -1.64
N TYR A 63 -16.68 -8.50 -2.69
CA TYR A 63 -16.08 -9.48 -3.59
C TYR A 63 -14.63 -9.81 -3.23
N GLY A 64 -14.14 -9.36 -2.07
CA GLY A 64 -12.76 -9.60 -1.64
C GLY A 64 -11.72 -8.93 -2.52
N CYS A 65 -12.05 -7.76 -3.10
CA CYS A 65 -11.06 -6.94 -3.79
C CYS A 65 -10.05 -6.41 -2.77
N HIS A 66 -8.82 -6.91 -2.78
CA HIS A 66 -7.79 -6.46 -1.86
C HIS A 66 -7.28 -5.05 -2.20
N GLY A 67 -6.88 -4.28 -1.17
CA GLY A 67 -6.23 -2.98 -1.30
C GLY A 67 -7.14 -1.77 -1.03
N ASP A 68 -6.92 -0.66 -1.74
CA ASP A 68 -7.64 0.63 -1.57
C ASP A 68 -9.16 0.55 -1.84
N TYR A 69 -9.67 -0.62 -2.26
CA TYR A 69 -11.04 -0.86 -2.69
C TYR A 69 -11.94 -1.47 -1.60
N GLU A 70 -11.37 -1.80 -0.44
CA GLU A 70 -12.11 -2.33 0.73
C GLU A 70 -12.80 -1.20 1.53
N LEU A 71 -12.42 0.06 1.26
CA LEU A 71 -12.89 1.23 1.96
C LEU A 71 -13.89 2.04 1.14
N ILE A 72 -15.00 2.43 1.77
CA ILE A 72 -15.97 3.37 1.22
C ILE A 72 -15.81 4.73 1.88
N ASP A 73 -15.57 5.76 1.07
CA ASP A 73 -15.59 7.15 1.54
C ASP A 73 -17.01 7.71 1.58
N LEU A 74 -17.53 7.92 2.79
CA LEU A 74 -18.84 8.53 3.02
C LEU A 74 -18.80 10.06 3.05
N LEU A 75 -17.64 10.69 3.18
CA LEU A 75 -17.55 12.14 3.36
C LEU A 75 -18.30 12.96 2.30
N PRO A 76 -18.25 12.62 1.00
CA PRO A 76 -18.92 13.42 -0.01
C PRO A 76 -20.44 13.39 0.14
N ILE A 77 -21.05 12.25 0.51
CA ILE A 77 -22.50 12.17 0.74
C ILE A 77 -22.90 12.82 2.07
N LEU A 78 -22.06 12.70 3.11
CA LEU A 78 -22.27 13.39 4.39
C LEU A 78 -22.33 14.91 4.19
N ARG A 79 -21.42 15.47 3.39
CA ARG A 79 -21.40 16.91 3.06
C ARG A 79 -22.68 17.36 2.36
N ILE A 80 -23.19 16.58 1.40
CA ILE A 80 -24.46 16.90 0.73
C ILE A 80 -25.61 16.95 1.75
N VAL A 81 -25.68 15.98 2.66
CA VAL A 81 -26.72 15.98 3.71
C VAL A 81 -26.52 17.10 4.72
N TRP A 82 -25.28 17.47 5.06
CA TRP A 82 -25.02 18.62 5.93
C TRP A 82 -25.44 19.95 5.29
N GLU A 83 -25.26 20.10 3.98
CA GLU A 83 -25.70 21.25 3.18
C GLU A 83 -27.23 21.25 2.96
N HIS A 84 -27.84 20.06 2.82
CA HIS A 84 -29.27 19.86 2.59
C HIS A 84 -29.86 18.76 3.50
N PRO A 85 -30.20 19.07 4.77
CA PRO A 85 -30.60 18.06 5.76
C PRO A 85 -31.80 17.20 5.37
N ASP A 86 -32.75 17.73 4.59
CA ASP A 86 -33.91 16.98 4.12
C ASP A 86 -33.55 15.77 3.25
N LEU A 87 -32.37 15.81 2.61
CA LEU A 87 -31.91 14.69 1.78
C LEU A 87 -31.55 13.45 2.59
N SER A 88 -31.38 13.56 3.91
CA SER A 88 -31.19 12.40 4.79
C SER A 88 -32.34 11.38 4.72
N LYS A 89 -33.55 11.84 4.38
CA LYS A 89 -34.74 10.99 4.21
C LYS A 89 -34.90 10.46 2.78
N VAL A 90 -34.22 11.09 1.83
CA VAL A 90 -34.33 10.86 0.39
C VAL A 90 -33.27 9.88 -0.10
N ILE A 91 -32.04 10.01 0.40
CA ILE A 91 -30.88 9.20 0.02
C ILE A 91 -30.87 7.92 0.85
N LYS A 92 -30.79 6.77 0.19
CA LYS A 92 -30.68 5.46 0.84
C LYS A 92 -29.69 4.55 0.11
N PHE A 93 -29.03 3.71 0.88
CA PHE A 93 -28.31 2.54 0.38
C PHE A 93 -29.29 1.37 0.33
N GLU A 94 -29.43 0.70 -0.81
CA GLU A 94 -30.33 -0.46 -0.95
C GLU A 94 -29.65 -1.58 -1.75
N ASN A 95 -29.93 -2.83 -1.37
CA ASN A 95 -29.66 -3.99 -2.20
C ASN A 95 -30.77 -4.06 -3.27
N THR A 96 -30.42 -3.90 -4.54
CA THR A 96 -31.39 -3.81 -5.64
C THR A 96 -31.73 -5.17 -6.25
N GLY A 97 -31.13 -6.25 -5.77
CA GLY A 97 -31.31 -7.61 -6.27
C GLY A 97 -30.55 -7.91 -7.58
N ARG A 98 -29.61 -7.06 -7.99
CA ARG A 98 -28.80 -7.18 -9.21
C ARG A 98 -27.62 -8.16 -9.09
N THR A 99 -27.36 -8.68 -7.90
CA THR A 99 -26.36 -9.74 -7.68
C THR A 99 -26.68 -10.99 -8.49
N LEU A 100 -25.66 -11.58 -9.13
CA LEU A 100 -25.81 -12.74 -10.02
C LEU A 100 -26.39 -13.97 -9.28
N GLU A 101 -27.14 -14.81 -9.99
CA GLU A 101 -27.65 -16.08 -9.45
C GLU A 101 -26.50 -16.95 -8.91
N GLY A 102 -26.72 -17.60 -7.77
CA GLY A 102 -25.71 -18.45 -7.10
C GLY A 102 -24.83 -17.74 -6.06
N GLN A 103 -24.96 -16.43 -5.87
CA GLN A 103 -24.17 -15.64 -4.89
C GLN A 103 -24.98 -15.25 -3.63
N GLN A 104 -25.63 -16.22 -2.98
CA GLN A 104 -26.52 -15.96 -1.83
C GLN A 104 -25.80 -15.31 -0.63
N ILE A 105 -24.54 -15.69 -0.38
CA ILE A 105 -23.72 -15.11 0.71
C ILE A 105 -23.44 -13.63 0.45
N LEU A 106 -23.17 -13.26 -0.81
CA LEU A 106 -22.92 -11.86 -1.19
C LEU A 106 -24.18 -11.02 -1.13
N ARG A 107 -25.36 -11.61 -1.41
CA ARG A 107 -26.66 -10.94 -1.21
C ARG A 107 -26.91 -10.61 0.26
N ALA A 108 -26.64 -11.55 1.16
CA ALA A 108 -26.77 -11.30 2.60
C ALA A 108 -25.82 -10.18 3.03
N ALA A 109 -24.53 -10.28 2.66
CA ALA A 109 -23.53 -9.26 2.97
C ALA A 109 -23.89 -7.87 2.42
N ALA A 110 -24.37 -7.78 1.18
CA ALA A 110 -24.85 -6.54 0.59
C ALA A 110 -26.05 -5.96 1.36
N THR A 111 -26.96 -6.80 1.85
CA THR A 111 -28.12 -6.36 2.65
C THR A 111 -27.66 -5.78 3.99
N ASP A 112 -26.80 -6.50 4.70
CA ASP A 112 -26.23 -6.07 5.98
C ASP A 112 -25.41 -4.77 5.81
N GLY A 113 -24.68 -4.67 4.70
CA GLY A 113 -23.96 -3.47 4.30
C GLY A 113 -24.86 -2.26 4.03
N ALA A 114 -25.98 -2.44 3.33
CA ALA A 114 -26.95 -1.36 3.15
C ALA A 114 -27.50 -0.87 4.50
N ILE A 115 -27.81 -1.80 5.42
CA ILE A 115 -28.27 -1.46 6.78
C ILE A 115 -27.19 -0.64 7.49
N LEU A 116 -25.94 -1.12 7.49
CA LEU A 116 -24.80 -0.44 8.08
C LEU A 116 -24.60 0.98 7.52
N LEU A 117 -24.56 1.13 6.20
CA LEU A 117 -24.33 2.42 5.55
C LEU A 117 -25.47 3.42 5.81
N ASN A 118 -26.73 2.97 5.85
CA ASN A 118 -27.86 3.83 6.20
C ASN A 118 -27.81 4.28 7.67
N ASN A 119 -27.45 3.39 8.59
CA ASN A 119 -27.30 3.72 10.01
C ASN A 119 -26.11 4.68 10.22
N LEU A 120 -25.00 4.47 9.50
CA LEU A 120 -23.85 5.38 9.49
C LEU A 120 -24.22 6.75 8.92
N LEU A 121 -24.97 6.81 7.81
CA LEU A 121 -25.45 8.06 7.26
C LEU A 121 -26.30 8.82 8.29
N THR A 122 -27.18 8.12 9.01
CA THR A 122 -28.00 8.71 10.07
C THR A 122 -27.14 9.22 11.24
N ASN A 123 -26.26 8.37 11.77
CA ASN A 123 -25.42 8.69 12.93
C ASN A 123 -24.43 9.83 12.64
N LEU A 124 -23.79 9.82 11.46
CA LEU A 124 -22.75 10.77 11.11
C LEU A 124 -23.29 12.05 10.45
N ALA A 125 -24.36 11.98 9.65
CA ALA A 125 -24.89 13.16 8.96
C ALA A 125 -25.96 13.89 9.76
N VAL A 126 -26.86 13.15 10.41
CA VAL A 126 -28.05 13.70 11.07
C VAL A 126 -27.80 13.93 12.55
N GLN A 127 -27.34 12.90 13.25
CA GLN A 127 -27.10 12.97 14.69
C GLN A 127 -25.72 13.56 15.03
N ASP A 128 -24.79 13.53 14.08
CA ASP A 128 -23.41 14.00 14.21
C ASP A 128 -22.72 13.47 15.47
N VAL A 129 -22.86 12.17 15.75
CA VAL A 129 -22.40 11.55 17.01
C VAL A 129 -20.88 11.62 17.24
N LEU A 130 -20.11 11.82 16.17
CA LEU A 130 -18.65 12.04 16.22
C LEU A 130 -18.28 13.54 16.17
N ASP A 131 -19.26 14.45 16.14
CA ASP A 131 -19.09 15.89 16.08
C ASP A 131 -18.16 16.31 14.92
N LEU A 132 -18.47 15.80 13.72
CA LEU A 132 -17.71 16.05 12.49
C LEU A 132 -18.18 17.31 11.77
N ARG A 133 -19.44 17.70 11.95
CA ARG A 133 -20.02 18.85 11.25
C ARG A 133 -19.32 20.14 11.61
N LYS A 134 -18.73 20.26 12.80
CA LYS A 134 -17.92 21.43 13.17
C LYS A 134 -16.74 21.70 12.22
N TYR A 135 -16.31 20.72 11.43
CA TYR A 135 -15.25 20.87 10.43
C TYR A 135 -15.79 21.18 9.02
N CYS A 136 -17.12 21.31 8.83
CA CYS A 136 -17.73 21.50 7.52
C CYS A 136 -17.39 22.86 6.88
N PHE A 137 -17.02 23.87 7.68
CA PHE A 137 -16.66 25.20 7.19
C PHE A 137 -15.44 25.20 6.26
N SER A 138 -14.60 24.16 6.34
CA SER A 138 -13.45 24.00 5.47
C SER A 138 -13.45 22.59 4.87
N ARG A 139 -13.71 22.53 3.56
CA ARG A 139 -13.57 21.29 2.77
C ARG A 139 -12.15 20.70 2.82
N ARG A 140 -11.18 21.47 3.29
CA ARG A 140 -9.79 21.05 3.44
C ARG A 140 -9.51 20.34 4.76
N LEU A 141 -10.33 20.41 5.81
CA LEU A 141 -9.96 19.85 7.12
C LEU A 141 -10.15 18.33 7.21
N ILE A 142 -11.27 17.83 6.71
CA ILE A 142 -11.52 16.39 6.58
C ILE A 142 -11.24 16.00 5.12
N HIS A 143 -10.36 15.03 4.93
CA HIS A 143 -10.03 14.46 3.62
C HIS A 143 -11.04 13.38 3.21
N SER A 144 -11.30 12.42 4.10
CA SER A 144 -12.22 11.30 3.85
C SER A 144 -12.78 10.73 5.15
N VAL A 145 -13.92 10.04 5.05
CA VAL A 145 -14.55 9.25 6.11
C VAL A 145 -14.68 7.83 5.56
N ASN A 146 -13.65 7.03 5.77
CA ASN A 146 -13.53 5.69 5.20
C ASN A 146 -14.17 4.65 6.10
N VAL A 147 -14.95 3.74 5.52
CA VAL A 147 -15.62 2.62 6.21
C VAL A 147 -15.25 1.31 5.53
N GLU A 148 -14.86 0.33 6.34
CA GLU A 148 -14.53 -1.01 5.90
C GLU A 148 -15.78 -1.91 5.91
N LEU A 149 -16.05 -2.54 4.78
CA LEU A 149 -17.20 -3.45 4.61
C LEU A 149 -16.78 -4.91 4.43
N SER A 150 -15.49 -5.23 4.55
CA SER A 150 -15.00 -6.60 4.45
C SER A 150 -15.54 -7.47 5.59
N LEU A 151 -15.80 -8.75 5.31
CA LEU A 151 -16.42 -9.70 6.27
C LEU A 151 -15.69 -9.79 7.63
N ASP A 152 -14.38 -9.58 7.67
CA ASP A 152 -13.56 -9.68 8.86
C ASP A 152 -13.48 -8.38 9.68
N ARG A 153 -13.86 -7.24 9.10
CA ARG A 153 -13.69 -5.91 9.70
C ARG A 153 -14.88 -4.97 9.51
N VAL A 154 -16.05 -5.53 9.21
CA VAL A 154 -17.32 -4.80 9.05
C VAL A 154 -17.51 -3.76 10.16
N GLY A 155 -17.75 -2.52 9.77
CA GLY A 155 -18.05 -1.42 10.69
C GLY A 155 -16.83 -0.76 11.33
N GLN A 156 -15.61 -1.18 10.99
CA GLN A 156 -14.42 -0.37 11.30
C GLN A 156 -14.34 0.80 10.33
N GLY A 157 -14.00 1.98 10.84
CA GLY A 157 -13.84 3.16 10.01
C GLY A 157 -12.72 4.08 10.50
N CYS A 158 -12.29 4.96 9.61
CA CYS A 158 -11.31 5.98 9.96
C CYS A 158 -11.62 7.31 9.25
N ILE A 159 -11.38 8.40 9.98
CA ILE A 159 -11.50 9.75 9.43
C ILE A 159 -10.09 10.24 9.14
N ARG A 160 -9.82 10.54 7.87
CA ARG A 160 -8.54 11.11 7.47
C ARG A 160 -8.63 12.64 7.57
N MET A 161 -7.87 13.23 8.48
CA MET A 161 -7.79 14.68 8.68
C MET A 161 -6.56 15.24 7.94
N ASN A 162 -6.71 16.40 7.32
CA ASN A 162 -5.61 17.15 6.69
C ASN A 162 -4.98 18.14 7.70
N LEU A 163 -4.73 17.70 8.93
CA LEU A 163 -4.09 18.52 9.98
C LEU A 163 -2.56 18.44 9.91
N GLY A 164 -2.00 18.54 8.71
CA GLY A 164 -0.60 18.20 8.45
C GLY A 164 -0.43 16.67 8.40
N GLY A 165 -0.26 16.15 7.19
CA GLY A 165 0.11 14.77 6.87
C GLY A 165 -0.76 13.64 7.42
N GLY A 166 -2.07 13.75 7.21
CA GLY A 166 -2.91 12.56 7.09
C GLY A 166 -3.21 11.86 8.40
N VAL A 167 -3.53 12.61 9.45
CA VAL A 167 -3.89 12.04 10.76
C VAL A 167 -5.20 11.22 10.63
N PHE A 168 -5.12 9.92 10.89
CA PHE A 168 -6.28 9.02 10.87
C PHE A 168 -6.93 8.93 12.25
N TRP A 169 -8.21 9.24 12.38
CA TRP A 169 -8.98 9.08 13.63
C TRP A 169 -9.91 7.87 13.49
N PRO A 170 -9.58 6.74 14.13
CA PRO A 170 -10.38 5.53 13.99
C PRO A 170 -11.68 5.62 14.79
N PHE A 171 -12.76 5.08 14.23
CA PHE A 171 -14.05 4.90 14.88
C PHE A 171 -14.55 3.48 14.68
N LEU A 172 -15.54 3.10 15.49
CA LEU A 172 -16.24 1.81 15.39
C LEU A 172 -17.73 2.07 15.21
N ALA A 173 -18.32 1.34 14.27
CA ALA A 173 -19.74 1.21 14.06
C ALA A 173 -20.18 -0.14 14.65
N LEU A 174 -20.89 -0.10 15.77
CA LEU A 174 -21.42 -1.28 16.47
C LEU A 174 -22.90 -1.44 16.14
N ASP A 175 -23.42 -2.65 16.39
CA ASP A 175 -24.85 -2.96 16.23
C ASP A 175 -25.36 -2.58 14.83
N GLU A 176 -24.65 -3.03 13.78
CA GLU A 176 -24.93 -2.68 12.38
C GLU A 176 -24.89 -1.16 12.14
N GLY A 177 -24.01 -0.45 12.84
CA GLY A 177 -23.82 0.99 12.76
C GLY A 177 -24.89 1.83 13.45
N ARG A 178 -25.78 1.22 14.25
CA ARG A 178 -26.72 1.99 15.09
C ARG A 178 -25.99 2.80 16.15
N THR A 179 -24.86 2.29 16.62
CA THR A 179 -24.00 2.97 17.59
C THR A 179 -22.66 3.28 16.92
N VAL A 180 -22.25 4.55 16.93
CA VAL A 180 -20.93 4.94 16.41
C VAL A 180 -20.14 5.65 17.50
N GLN A 181 -18.90 5.21 17.72
CA GLN A 181 -18.04 5.78 18.75
C GLN A 181 -16.58 5.82 18.31
N TRP A 182 -15.81 6.73 18.90
CA TRP A 182 -14.37 6.76 18.72
C TRP A 182 -13.73 5.46 19.20
N LYS A 183 -12.86 4.88 18.39
CA LYS A 183 -12.04 3.75 18.82
C LYS A 183 -11.01 4.29 19.79
N ALA A 184 -10.87 3.66 20.95
CA ALA A 184 -9.85 4.03 21.92
C ALA A 184 -8.48 4.07 21.23
N GLN A 185 -7.90 5.27 21.13
CA GLN A 185 -6.60 5.40 20.51
C GLN A 185 -5.57 4.82 21.49
N LYS A 186 -4.86 3.78 21.05
CA LYS A 186 -3.60 3.40 21.72
C LYS A 186 -2.74 4.66 21.79
N LYS A 187 -2.03 4.88 22.90
CA LYS A 187 -1.07 5.99 23.01
C LYS A 187 -0.19 5.97 21.76
N ARG A 188 -0.41 6.92 20.86
CA ARG A 188 0.35 7.03 19.62
C ARG A 188 1.81 7.19 20.01
N ARG A 189 2.69 6.48 19.31
CA ARG A 189 4.12 6.77 19.44
C ARG A 189 4.35 8.19 18.97
N SER A 190 5.32 8.89 19.56
CA SER A 190 5.51 10.34 19.35
C SER A 190 5.60 10.74 17.87
N PHE A 191 6.12 9.87 17.01
CA PHE A 191 6.22 10.13 15.57
C PHE A 191 4.90 9.96 14.80
N GLU A 192 3.97 9.08 15.22
CA GLU A 192 2.69 8.83 14.52
C GLU A 192 1.72 10.02 14.57
N ILE A 193 2.04 11.03 15.39
CA ILE A 193 1.32 12.30 15.46
C ILE A 193 1.77 13.24 14.33
N LEU A 194 2.98 13.05 13.80
CA LEU A 194 3.54 13.93 12.79
C LEU A 194 2.93 13.68 11.40
N PRO A 195 2.85 14.74 10.58
CA PRO A 195 2.51 14.61 9.18
C PRO A 195 3.33 13.55 8.45
N GLU A 196 2.72 12.71 7.60
CA GLU A 196 3.41 11.73 6.75
C GLU A 196 4.61 12.32 5.99
N ASP A 197 4.48 13.49 5.38
CA ASP A 197 5.57 14.17 4.67
C ASP A 197 6.73 14.58 5.59
N VAL A 198 6.42 14.98 6.83
CA VAL A 198 7.42 15.27 7.87
C VAL A 198 8.08 13.97 8.34
N ARG A 199 7.32 12.89 8.54
CA ARG A 199 7.84 11.58 8.91
C ARG A 199 8.76 11.02 7.82
N GLU A 200 8.39 11.13 6.54
CA GLU A 200 9.25 10.75 5.42
C GLU A 200 10.55 11.55 5.38
N ARG A 201 10.50 12.87 5.63
CA ARG A 201 11.72 13.70 5.68
C ARG A 201 12.65 13.30 6.83
N ILE A 202 12.10 13.10 8.02
CA ILE A 202 12.87 12.63 9.19
C ILE A 202 13.45 11.24 8.90
N ALA A 203 12.65 10.32 8.36
CA ALA A 203 13.10 8.99 7.98
C ALA A 203 14.22 9.06 6.94
N GLY A 204 14.10 9.94 5.95
CA GLY A 204 15.10 10.13 4.92
C GLY A 204 16.44 10.62 5.49
N LEU A 205 16.41 11.54 6.45
CA LEU A 205 17.62 12.01 7.14
C LEU A 205 18.28 10.90 7.98
N LEU A 206 17.48 10.06 8.63
CA LEU A 206 17.97 8.95 9.46
C LEU A 206 18.47 7.76 8.63
N LEU A 207 17.89 7.53 7.45
CA LEU A 207 18.21 6.40 6.58
C LEU A 207 19.28 6.72 5.54
N HIS A 208 19.57 7.99 5.29
CA HIS A 208 20.63 8.34 4.36
C HIS A 208 21.99 7.97 4.93
N ASN A 209 22.70 7.13 4.20
CA ASN A 209 24.04 6.68 4.48
C ASN A 209 24.94 7.01 3.28
N PRO A 210 25.92 7.92 3.43
CA PRO A 210 26.81 8.31 2.33
C PRO A 210 27.64 7.13 1.77
N ASP A 211 27.93 6.12 2.60
CA ASP A 211 28.67 4.92 2.18
C ASP A 211 27.78 3.89 1.44
N GLY A 212 26.47 4.13 1.45
CA GLY A 212 25.44 3.27 0.90
C GLY A 212 25.03 2.12 1.83
N ILE A 213 24.15 1.26 1.32
CA ILE A 213 23.68 0.06 2.02
C ILE A 213 24.34 -1.16 1.39
N THR A 214 24.92 -2.02 2.22
CA THR A 214 25.52 -3.28 1.78
C THR A 214 24.71 -4.46 2.30
N ILE A 215 24.20 -5.27 1.39
CA ILE A 215 23.49 -6.51 1.67
C ILE A 215 24.48 -7.66 1.46
N ASP A 216 24.96 -8.28 2.54
CA ASP A 216 25.86 -9.43 2.49
C ASP A 216 25.04 -10.71 2.47
N LEU A 217 24.92 -11.32 1.29
CA LEU A 217 24.14 -12.52 1.04
C LEU A 217 24.87 -13.79 1.50
N THR A 218 26.19 -13.71 1.69
CA THR A 218 26.97 -14.83 2.24
C THR A 218 26.71 -14.94 3.74
N LYS A 219 26.82 -13.82 4.47
CA LYS A 219 26.64 -13.74 5.93
C LYS A 219 25.21 -13.53 6.39
N HIS A 220 24.30 -13.21 5.46
CA HIS A 220 22.91 -12.88 5.75
C HIS A 220 22.80 -11.65 6.68
N THR A 221 23.51 -10.57 6.34
CA THR A 221 23.48 -9.30 7.10
C THR A 221 23.24 -8.11 6.18
N MET A 222 22.71 -7.03 6.77
CA MET A 222 22.55 -5.74 6.10
C MET A 222 23.28 -4.67 6.90
N HIS A 223 24.19 -3.96 6.24
CA HIS A 223 24.97 -2.88 6.82
C HIS A 223 24.53 -1.55 6.23
N GLY A 224 24.47 -0.52 7.08
CA GLY A 224 24.05 0.83 6.69
C GLY A 224 22.53 1.07 6.68
N PHE A 225 21.74 0.11 7.16
CA PHE A 225 20.29 0.23 7.34
C PHE A 225 19.88 -0.12 8.77
N ASP A 226 19.23 0.80 9.48
CA ASP A 226 18.69 0.55 10.82
C ASP A 226 17.22 0.12 10.77
N SER A 227 17.01 -1.20 10.74
CA SER A 227 15.67 -1.80 10.77
C SER A 227 14.89 -1.50 12.07
N SER A 228 15.55 -1.05 13.13
CA SER A 228 14.89 -0.72 14.40
C SER A 228 14.01 0.52 14.29
N LEU A 229 14.24 1.38 13.29
CA LEU A 229 13.40 2.54 12.98
C LEU A 229 11.93 2.16 12.73
N SER A 230 11.65 0.96 12.23
CA SER A 230 10.27 0.46 12.06
C SER A 230 9.51 0.36 13.40
N LYS A 231 10.23 0.21 14.51
CA LYS A 231 9.66 0.17 15.87
C LYS A 231 9.41 1.57 16.45
N SER A 232 9.86 2.63 15.79
CA SER A 232 9.63 4.01 16.26
C SER A 232 8.23 4.54 15.93
N GLY A 233 7.53 3.91 14.98
CA GLY A 233 6.26 4.42 14.43
C GLY A 233 6.45 5.57 13.43
N LEU A 234 7.69 5.84 13.00
CA LEU A 234 7.99 6.85 11.99
C LEU A 234 7.36 6.51 10.63
N LEU A 235 7.68 5.33 10.12
CA LEU A 235 7.08 4.73 8.92
C LEU A 235 7.01 3.22 9.13
N ASP A 236 6.17 2.52 8.37
CA ASP A 236 6.17 1.06 8.39
C ASP A 236 7.43 0.48 7.73
N VAL A 237 7.65 -0.83 7.87
CA VAL A 237 8.86 -1.48 7.38
C VAL A 237 8.97 -1.40 5.84
N TYR A 238 7.85 -1.41 5.13
CA TYR A 238 7.83 -1.36 3.68
C TYR A 238 8.25 0.03 3.19
N ASP A 239 7.66 1.09 3.77
CA ASP A 239 7.99 2.47 3.43
C ASP A 239 9.41 2.86 3.81
N LEU A 240 9.89 2.44 4.99
CA LEU A 240 11.29 2.64 5.39
C LEU A 240 12.25 1.99 4.39
N SER A 241 11.95 0.75 3.99
CA SER A 241 12.81 0.03 3.06
C SER A 241 12.79 0.67 1.68
N ARG A 242 11.61 1.03 1.16
CA ARG A 242 11.46 1.75 -0.11
C ARG A 242 12.25 3.07 -0.10
N LEU A 243 12.16 3.82 0.99
CA LEU A 243 12.86 5.09 1.15
C LEU A 243 14.38 4.88 1.24
N ALA A 244 14.83 3.92 2.04
CA ALA A 244 16.24 3.57 2.17
C ALA A 244 16.85 3.17 0.82
N MET A 245 16.13 2.41 0.00
CA MET A 245 16.62 2.01 -1.32
C MET A 245 16.72 3.20 -2.29
N ARG A 246 15.78 4.15 -2.23
CA ARG A 246 15.79 5.35 -3.09
C ARG A 246 16.92 6.33 -2.73
N LEU A 247 17.26 6.44 -1.45
CA LEU A 247 18.19 7.45 -0.94
C LEU A 247 19.65 6.99 -0.87
N ASN A 248 19.92 5.71 -1.12
CA ASN A 248 21.23 5.11 -0.90
C ASN A 248 21.69 4.28 -2.10
N ASN A 249 23.00 4.30 -2.35
CA ASN A 249 23.61 3.35 -3.26
C ASN A 249 23.56 1.95 -2.67
N ILE A 250 23.12 0.97 -3.46
CA ILE A 250 22.94 -0.41 -2.99
C ILE A 250 24.07 -1.30 -3.51
N LYS A 251 24.70 -2.01 -2.57
CA LYS A 251 25.75 -3.00 -2.84
C LYS A 251 25.24 -4.39 -2.44
N LEU A 252 25.25 -5.33 -3.37
CA LEU A 252 25.00 -6.74 -3.07
C LEU A 252 26.34 -7.44 -2.97
N LYS A 253 26.66 -8.05 -1.83
CA LYS A 253 27.95 -8.69 -1.59
C LYS A 253 27.79 -10.20 -1.44
N LEU A 254 28.60 -10.93 -2.21
CA LEU A 254 28.81 -12.36 -2.03
C LEU A 254 30.30 -12.62 -1.87
N THR A 255 30.65 -13.46 -0.90
CA THR A 255 32.03 -13.89 -0.65
C THR A 255 32.14 -15.40 -0.79
N SER A 256 33.19 -15.86 -1.47
CA SER A 256 33.64 -17.25 -1.56
C SER A 256 35.13 -17.35 -1.20
N ASP A 257 35.52 -18.46 -0.59
CA ASP A 257 36.91 -18.85 -0.33
C ASP A 257 37.49 -19.75 -1.43
N GLN A 258 36.71 -20.07 -2.47
CA GLN A 258 37.11 -20.96 -3.55
C GLN A 258 37.46 -20.19 -4.83
N ALA A 259 38.54 -20.62 -5.50
CA ALA A 259 38.93 -20.09 -6.80
C ALA A 259 37.91 -20.40 -7.91
N ILE A 260 37.19 -21.51 -7.75
CA ILE A 260 36.11 -21.95 -8.63
C ILE A 260 34.81 -21.86 -7.82
N THR A 261 33.89 -20.99 -8.23
CA THR A 261 32.63 -20.76 -7.50
C THR A 261 31.51 -20.39 -8.44
N ASP A 262 30.27 -20.68 -8.08
CA ASP A 262 29.07 -20.26 -8.80
C ASP A 262 28.34 -19.10 -8.11
N PHE A 263 28.84 -18.68 -6.94
CA PHE A 263 28.13 -17.78 -6.03
C PHE A 263 26.64 -18.13 -5.90
N GLY A 264 26.30 -19.43 -5.80
CA GLY A 264 24.94 -19.99 -5.87
C GLY A 264 23.94 -19.57 -4.78
N LYS A 265 24.19 -18.42 -4.15
CA LYS A 265 23.32 -17.74 -3.20
C LYS A 265 22.54 -16.59 -3.84
N PHE A 266 22.60 -16.38 -5.16
CA PHE A 266 21.76 -15.37 -5.82
C PHE A 266 20.26 -15.64 -5.67
N GLU A 267 19.83 -16.90 -5.64
CA GLU A 267 18.46 -17.28 -5.29
C GLU A 267 18.06 -16.76 -3.88
N LYS A 268 19.04 -16.63 -2.97
CA LYS A 268 18.83 -16.09 -1.63
C LYS A 268 18.68 -14.57 -1.59
N VAL A 269 18.97 -13.82 -2.67
CA VAL A 269 18.60 -12.39 -2.75
C VAL A 269 17.10 -12.23 -2.56
N ASN A 270 16.30 -13.09 -3.20
CA ASN A 270 14.86 -13.12 -2.99
C ASN A 270 14.55 -13.50 -1.54
N ASN A 271 15.19 -14.54 -0.99
CA ASN A 271 14.93 -15.00 0.37
C ASN A 271 15.33 -13.98 1.46
N PHE A 272 16.37 -13.17 1.23
CA PHE A 272 16.82 -12.12 2.14
C PHE A 272 15.87 -10.91 2.10
N MET A 273 15.31 -10.60 0.94
CA MET A 273 14.24 -9.61 0.78
C MET A 273 12.88 -10.14 1.28
N ILE A 274 12.71 -11.45 1.40
CA ILE A 274 11.54 -12.14 1.98
C ILE A 274 11.66 -12.30 3.51
N MET A 275 12.80 -11.95 4.14
CA MET A 275 12.97 -12.14 5.58
C MET A 275 12.01 -11.26 6.41
N ARG A 276 11.03 -11.97 6.99
CA ARG A 276 10.13 -11.62 8.11
C ARG A 276 8.83 -10.90 7.75
N GLY A 277 7.97 -11.60 7.02
CA GLY A 277 6.51 -11.39 7.07
C GLY A 277 5.85 -11.99 5.84
N GLY A 278 4.91 -12.91 6.03
CA GLY A 278 4.20 -13.61 4.95
C GLY A 278 3.20 -12.75 4.15
N ASN A 279 3.55 -11.51 3.81
CA ASN A 279 2.70 -10.63 3.01
C ASN A 279 3.37 -10.32 1.66
N GLU A 280 2.55 -10.30 0.61
CA GLU A 280 2.91 -10.10 -0.81
C GLU A 280 3.72 -8.82 -1.08
N GLY A 281 3.71 -7.83 -0.16
CA GLY A 281 4.49 -6.59 -0.27
C GLY A 281 6.01 -6.77 -0.36
N PHE A 282 6.57 -7.89 0.11
CA PHE A 282 8.02 -8.12 0.08
C PHE A 282 8.56 -8.52 -1.31
N TYR A 283 7.74 -9.13 -2.17
CA TYR A 283 8.11 -9.36 -3.57
C TYR A 283 8.32 -8.03 -4.32
N GLY A 284 7.49 -7.03 -4.02
CA GLY A 284 7.60 -5.69 -4.60
C GLY A 284 8.90 -4.97 -4.23
N MET A 285 9.47 -5.23 -3.05
CA MET A 285 10.74 -4.61 -2.65
C MET A 285 11.92 -5.09 -3.49
N ALA A 286 12.03 -6.40 -3.75
CA ALA A 286 13.10 -6.96 -4.57
C ALA A 286 12.97 -6.54 -6.03
N GLU A 287 11.74 -6.34 -6.52
CA GLU A 287 11.48 -5.78 -7.84
C GLU A 287 11.86 -4.29 -7.90
N HIS A 288 11.44 -3.48 -6.92
CA HIS A 288 11.80 -2.06 -6.83
C HIS A 288 13.31 -1.84 -6.76
N LEU A 289 14.02 -2.68 -5.99
CA LEU A 289 15.48 -2.69 -5.89
C LEU A 289 16.13 -2.88 -7.27
N ARG A 290 15.61 -3.82 -8.07
CA ARG A 290 16.12 -4.15 -9.41
C ARG A 290 15.80 -3.05 -10.43
N LYS A 291 14.58 -2.52 -10.37
CA LYS A 291 14.05 -1.60 -11.39
C LYS A 291 14.54 -0.17 -11.26
N TYR A 292 14.63 0.34 -10.04
CA TYR A 292 14.78 1.78 -9.82
C TYR A 292 16.13 2.21 -9.27
N ASN A 293 16.98 1.27 -8.85
CA ASN A 293 18.27 1.60 -8.26
C ASN A 293 19.41 0.99 -9.05
N THR A 294 20.43 1.81 -9.31
CA THR A 294 21.73 1.32 -9.77
C THR A 294 22.36 0.47 -8.69
N GLN A 295 22.70 -0.78 -9.03
CA GLN A 295 23.28 -1.72 -8.08
C GLN A 295 24.76 -1.97 -8.39
N THR A 296 25.54 -2.15 -7.32
CA THR A 296 26.89 -2.71 -7.42
C THR A 296 26.88 -4.12 -6.86
N ILE A 297 26.99 -5.14 -7.72
CA ILE A 297 27.12 -6.54 -7.32
C ILE A 297 28.60 -6.83 -7.08
N ILE A 298 28.99 -7.07 -5.84
CA ILE A 298 30.36 -7.38 -5.41
C ILE A 298 30.49 -8.89 -5.26
N LEU A 299 31.30 -9.48 -6.14
CA LEU A 299 31.73 -10.87 -6.08
C LEU A 299 33.13 -10.90 -5.49
N GLU A 300 33.26 -11.27 -4.22
CA GLU A 300 34.54 -11.35 -3.53
C GLU A 300 35.03 -12.81 -3.45
N ILE A 301 36.27 -13.02 -3.88
CA ILE A 301 36.98 -14.30 -3.76
C ILE A 301 38.16 -14.06 -2.83
N ALA A 302 38.15 -14.74 -1.69
CA ALA A 302 39.15 -14.62 -0.63
C ALA A 302 39.72 -16.02 -0.32
N PRO A 303 40.59 -16.56 -1.19
CA PRO A 303 41.13 -17.90 -1.06
C PRO A 303 42.17 -17.97 0.06
N ALA A 304 42.37 -19.17 0.61
CA ALA A 304 43.38 -19.42 1.66
C ALA A 304 44.83 -19.30 1.14
N GLU A 305 45.03 -19.46 -0.17
CA GLU A 305 46.32 -19.41 -0.85
C GLU A 305 46.35 -18.32 -1.93
N VAL A 306 47.55 -17.87 -2.30
CA VAL A 306 47.71 -16.89 -3.38
C VAL A 306 47.42 -17.55 -4.71
N ILE A 307 46.38 -17.07 -5.40
CA ILE A 307 46.03 -17.49 -6.75
C ILE A 307 46.08 -16.29 -7.69
N ALA A 308 46.39 -16.54 -8.96
CA ALA A 308 46.27 -15.53 -10.00
C ALA A 308 44.80 -15.35 -10.41
N LEU A 309 44.41 -14.14 -10.83
CA LEU A 309 43.07 -13.88 -11.38
C LEU A 309 42.74 -14.77 -12.60
N SER A 310 43.75 -15.16 -13.38
CA SER A 310 43.60 -16.09 -14.50
C SER A 310 43.18 -17.50 -14.08
N ALA A 311 43.35 -17.88 -12.81
CA ALA A 311 42.93 -19.17 -12.26
C ALA A 311 41.50 -19.12 -11.68
N VAL A 312 40.93 -17.93 -11.52
CA VAL A 312 39.55 -17.76 -11.03
C VAL A 312 38.55 -18.23 -12.10
N ARG A 313 37.57 -19.02 -11.71
CA ARG A 313 36.43 -19.42 -12.55
C ARG A 313 35.14 -19.12 -11.80
N VAL A 314 34.31 -18.26 -12.39
CA VAL A 314 32.99 -17.94 -11.84
C VAL A 314 31.95 -18.53 -12.77
N ASN A 315 31.18 -19.52 -12.30
CA ASN A 315 29.95 -19.89 -13.00
C ASN A 315 28.93 -18.77 -12.79
N ILE A 316 28.43 -18.21 -13.89
CA ILE A 316 27.51 -17.08 -13.88
C ILE A 316 26.05 -17.49 -14.03
N ASP A 317 25.69 -18.77 -14.12
CA ASP A 317 24.30 -19.20 -14.39
C ASP A 317 23.29 -18.57 -13.42
N HIS A 318 23.57 -18.63 -12.11
CA HIS A 318 22.72 -18.03 -11.07
C HIS A 318 22.73 -16.49 -11.10
N LEU A 319 23.87 -15.89 -11.44
CA LEU A 319 23.98 -14.45 -11.62
C LEU A 319 23.16 -14.01 -12.85
N MET A 320 23.23 -14.75 -13.94
CA MET A 320 22.46 -14.50 -15.15
C MET A 320 20.98 -14.59 -14.87
N TYR A 321 20.51 -15.61 -14.14
CA TYR A 321 19.11 -15.70 -13.72
C TYR A 321 18.64 -14.45 -12.95
N TYR A 322 19.48 -13.93 -12.07
CA TYR A 322 19.21 -12.69 -11.33
C TYR A 322 19.15 -11.46 -12.26
N LEU A 323 20.06 -11.37 -13.23
CA LEU A 323 20.20 -10.25 -14.16
C LEU A 323 19.15 -10.25 -15.29
N THR A 324 18.69 -11.42 -15.73
CA THR A 324 17.70 -11.58 -16.81
C THR A 324 16.25 -11.41 -16.34
N TYR A 325 16.05 -11.16 -15.05
CA TYR A 325 14.73 -10.78 -14.54
C TYR A 325 14.31 -9.45 -15.18
N PRO A 326 13.05 -9.28 -15.65
CA PRO A 326 12.65 -8.30 -16.68
C PRO A 326 12.93 -6.80 -16.41
N HIS A 327 13.45 -6.43 -15.24
CA HIS A 327 13.54 -5.05 -14.78
C HIS A 327 14.88 -4.73 -14.10
N PHE A 328 16.03 -5.15 -14.64
CA PHE A 328 17.34 -4.78 -14.06
C PHE A 328 17.83 -3.41 -14.54
N HIS A 329 18.32 -2.57 -13.62
CA HIS A 329 18.77 -1.21 -13.97
C HIS A 329 20.04 -1.25 -14.83
N PRO A 330 20.06 -0.58 -16.01
CA PRO A 330 21.13 -0.72 -17.01
C PRO A 330 22.48 -0.15 -16.54
N GLU A 331 22.48 0.76 -15.57
CA GLU A 331 23.70 1.36 -15.02
C GLU A 331 24.36 0.52 -13.94
N SER A 332 23.75 -0.61 -13.58
CA SER A 332 24.32 -1.51 -12.58
C SER A 332 25.65 -2.08 -13.05
N VAL A 333 26.50 -2.45 -12.10
CA VAL A 333 27.84 -2.98 -12.36
C VAL A 333 28.11 -4.22 -11.52
N ILE A 334 28.90 -5.13 -12.08
CA ILE A 334 29.42 -6.31 -11.38
C ILE A 334 30.89 -6.06 -11.11
N ARG A 335 31.28 -6.09 -9.84
CA ARG A 335 32.66 -5.91 -9.39
C ARG A 335 33.18 -7.23 -8.84
N LEU A 336 34.09 -7.85 -9.58
CA LEU A 336 34.82 -9.02 -9.11
C LEU A 336 36.07 -8.55 -8.37
N THR A 337 36.23 -9.01 -7.14
CA THR A 337 37.31 -8.64 -6.24
C THR A 337 38.04 -9.90 -5.78
N LEU A 338 39.33 -9.98 -6.06
CA LEU A 338 40.20 -11.03 -5.56
C LEU A 338 41.04 -10.46 -4.43
N THR A 339 40.76 -10.91 -3.21
CA THR A 339 41.44 -10.49 -1.99
C THR A 339 42.43 -11.58 -1.58
N PRO A 340 43.75 -11.38 -1.73
CA PRO A 340 44.75 -12.39 -1.34
C PRO A 340 44.84 -12.56 0.18
N PRO A 341 45.44 -13.66 0.67
CA PRO A 341 45.62 -13.87 2.11
C PRO A 341 46.44 -12.72 2.74
N PRO A 342 46.03 -12.18 3.91
CA PRO A 342 46.71 -11.04 4.54
C PRO A 342 48.21 -11.27 4.79
N SER A 343 48.60 -12.52 5.03
CA SER A 343 49.98 -12.94 5.29
C SER A 343 50.93 -12.74 4.11
N THR A 344 50.41 -12.52 2.90
CA THR A 344 51.22 -12.51 1.68
C THR A 344 51.60 -11.11 1.20
N GLY A 345 50.99 -10.05 1.75
CA GLY A 345 51.23 -8.67 1.33
C GLY A 345 50.85 -8.35 -0.12
N ALA A 346 50.22 -9.29 -0.84
CA ALA A 346 49.80 -9.10 -2.20
C ALA A 346 48.66 -8.06 -2.29
N LEU A 347 48.66 -7.27 -3.36
CA LEU A 347 47.63 -6.25 -3.59
C LEU A 347 46.30 -6.88 -4.02
N GLN A 348 45.20 -6.30 -3.56
CA GLN A 348 43.86 -6.65 -4.00
C GLN A 348 43.71 -6.38 -5.51
N GLN A 349 43.12 -7.31 -6.23
CA GLN A 349 42.82 -7.16 -7.66
C GLN A 349 41.32 -6.97 -7.86
N ILE A 350 40.95 -6.00 -8.71
CA ILE A 350 39.56 -5.62 -8.95
C ILE A 350 39.32 -5.54 -10.46
N THR A 351 38.24 -6.16 -10.93
CA THR A 351 37.71 -5.93 -12.27
C THR A 351 36.24 -5.57 -12.19
N THR A 352 35.77 -4.72 -13.09
CA THR A 352 34.39 -4.24 -13.12
C THR A 352 33.77 -4.44 -14.50
N ILE A 353 32.61 -5.06 -14.54
CA ILE A 353 31.81 -5.32 -15.74
C ILE A 353 30.59 -4.41 -15.66
N SER A 354 30.43 -3.58 -16.68
CA SER A 354 29.26 -2.70 -16.82
C SER A 354 28.12 -3.45 -17.49
N MET A 355 26.92 -3.40 -16.91
CA MET A 355 25.76 -4.04 -17.51
C MET A 355 25.36 -3.41 -18.84
N LYS A 356 25.60 -2.10 -19.08
CA LYS A 356 25.38 -1.47 -20.40
C LYS A 356 26.13 -2.13 -21.57
N LYS A 357 27.15 -2.95 -21.29
CA LYS A 357 28.00 -3.60 -22.30
C LYS A 357 27.62 -5.07 -22.54
N LEU A 358 26.68 -5.60 -21.77
CA LEU A 358 26.09 -6.93 -21.90
C LEU A 358 24.70 -6.77 -22.51
#